data_AF-A0A0F9LRZ6-F1
#
_entry.id   AF-A0A0F9LRZ6-F1
#
_cell.length_a   1.000
_cell.length_b   1.000
_cell.length_c   1.000
_cell.angle_alpha   90.00
_cell.angle_beta   90.00
_cell.angle_gamma   90.00
#
_symmetry.space_group_name_H-M   'P 1'
#
loop_
_entity.id
_entity.type
_entity.pdbx_description
1 polymer ?
#
loop_
_entity_poly.entity_id
_entity_poly.type
_entity_poly.pdbx_seq_one_letter_code
_entity_poly.pdbx_strand_id
1 'polypeptide(L)'
;MSIEKALSLTQPMAWAIFNGKDVENRTWPTKFRGRVMIHASQGFDKAHYEFIWLNDSRLVCQLPPRSTFVHGAIIGEVDIIDCVDKHDSPWFTGPYGFVLA
;
A
#
# COMPACT_ATOMS: atom_id res chain seq x y z
N MET A 1 -15.08 -8.48 21.77
CA MET A 1 -14.77 -8.67 20.34
C MET A 1 -14.16 -7.38 19.84
N SER A 2 -12.86 -7.36 19.52
CA SER A 2 -12.21 -6.19 18.93
C SER A 2 -12.66 -6.05 17.48
N ILE A 3 -12.99 -4.82 17.05
CA ILE A 3 -13.23 -4.52 15.64
C ILE A 3 -11.88 -4.24 15.00
N GLU A 4 -11.45 -5.11 14.09
CA GLU A 4 -10.25 -4.90 13.28
C GLU A 4 -10.60 -4.00 12.09
N LYS A 5 -9.77 -2.98 11.85
CA LYS A 5 -9.89 -2.11 10.67
C LYS A 5 -9.07 -2.68 9.53
N ALA A 6 -9.50 -2.43 8.30
CA ALA A 6 -8.78 -2.83 7.10
C ALA A 6 -8.64 -1.68 6.10
N LEU A 7 -7.52 -1.66 5.39
CA LEU A 7 -7.36 -0.90 4.15
C LEU A 7 -7.46 -1.86 2.98
N SER A 8 -8.33 -1.52 2.02
CA SER A 8 -8.42 -2.23 0.75
C SER A 8 -7.64 -1.50 -0.33
N LEU A 9 -6.82 -2.24 -1.07
CA LEU A 9 -6.00 -1.76 -2.19
C LEU A 9 -6.17 -2.70 -3.39
N THR A 10 -5.96 -2.19 -4.61
CA THR A 10 -5.82 -3.01 -5.82
C THR A 10 -4.38 -3.51 -5.94
N GLN A 11 -4.20 -4.65 -6.61
CA GLN A 11 -2.85 -5.10 -6.95
C GLN A 11 -2.29 -4.22 -8.07
N PRO A 12 -0.98 -3.94 -8.09
CA PRO A 12 0.06 -4.47 -7.19
C PRO A 12 0.29 -3.67 -5.89
N MET A 13 -0.44 -2.58 -5.63
CA MET A 13 -0.16 -1.71 -4.48
C MET A 13 -0.36 -2.41 -3.13
N ALA A 14 -1.34 -3.32 -3.03
CA ALA A 14 -1.52 -4.14 -1.83
C ALA A 14 -0.27 -4.99 -1.52
N TRP A 15 0.29 -5.66 -2.54
CA TRP A 15 1.51 -6.45 -2.41
C TRP A 15 2.74 -5.59 -2.13
N ALA A 16 2.83 -4.41 -2.74
CA ALA A 16 3.96 -3.50 -2.58
C ALA A 16 4.16 -3.06 -1.12
N ILE A 17 3.09 -2.98 -0.31
CA ILE A 17 3.19 -2.65 1.13
C ILE A 17 4.18 -3.58 1.85
N PHE A 18 4.14 -4.88 1.53
CA PHE A 18 5.01 -5.87 2.15
C PHE A 18 6.38 -6.00 1.46
N ASN A 19 6.64 -5.18 0.44
CA ASN A 19 7.81 -5.28 -0.44
C ASN A 19 8.41 -3.88 -0.74
N GLY A 20 8.38 -2.99 0.26
CA GLY A 20 9.10 -1.71 0.23
C GLY A 20 8.23 -0.45 0.19
N LYS A 21 6.90 -0.57 0.04
CA LYS A 21 5.98 0.57 0.11
C LYS A 21 5.63 0.90 1.57
N ASP A 22 6.29 1.92 2.09
CA ASP A 22 6.18 2.44 3.46
C ASP A 22 5.10 3.53 3.64
N VAL A 23 4.52 4.04 2.55
CA VAL A 23 3.47 5.08 2.60
C VAL A 23 2.29 4.70 1.72
N GLU A 24 1.09 4.65 2.30
CA GLU A 24 -0.16 4.47 1.56
C GLU A 24 -0.84 5.81 1.27
N ASN A 25 -1.08 6.12 -0.01
CA ASN A 25 -1.59 7.43 -0.42
C ASN A 25 -3.12 7.45 -0.42
N ARG A 26 -3.70 8.52 0.12
CA ARG A 26 -5.15 8.72 0.15
C ARG A 26 -5.51 10.17 -0.14
N THR A 27 -6.74 10.37 -0.61
CA THR A 27 -7.32 11.70 -0.82
C THR A 27 -7.87 12.31 0.46
N TRP A 28 -7.80 11.60 1.58
CA TRP A 28 -8.37 11.98 2.87
C TRP A 28 -7.36 11.69 4.01
N PRO A 29 -7.33 12.54 5.06
CA PRO A 29 -6.47 12.33 6.21
C PRO A 29 -7.13 11.42 7.26
N THR A 30 -6.34 10.85 8.16
CA THR A 30 -6.83 10.08 9.30
C THR A 30 -6.12 10.41 10.61
N LYS A 31 -6.87 10.40 11.71
CA LYS A 31 -6.32 10.45 13.07
C LYS A 31 -6.05 9.07 13.67
N PHE A 32 -6.46 8.00 12.98
CA PHE A 32 -6.24 6.64 13.46
C PHE A 32 -4.75 6.30 13.46
N ARG A 33 -4.30 5.61 14.51
CA ARG A 33 -2.96 5.04 14.66
C ARG A 33 -3.05 3.64 15.23
N GLY A 34 -2.19 2.76 14.74
CA GLY A 34 -2.17 1.34 15.11
C GLY A 34 -2.61 0.43 13.97
N ARG A 35 -2.92 -0.81 14.34
CA ARG A 35 -3.01 -1.93 13.41
C ARG A 35 -4.17 -1.84 12.44
N VAL A 36 -3.87 -2.14 11.18
CA VAL A 36 -4.85 -2.36 10.12
C VAL A 36 -4.51 -3.61 9.33
N MET A 37 -5.55 -4.34 8.92
CA MET A 37 -5.42 -5.43 7.95
C MET A 37 -5.27 -4.86 6.54
N ILE A 38 -4.43 -5.47 5.72
CA ILE A 38 -4.30 -5.14 4.30
C ILE A 38 -5.10 -6.16 3.49
N HIS A 39 -6.17 -5.68 2.86
CA HIS A 39 -6.98 -6.45 1.95
C HIS A 39 -6.58 -6.17 0.49
N ALA A 40 -6.14 -7.21 -0.21
CA ALA A 40 -5.97 -7.17 -1.65
C ALA A 40 -7.33 -7.36 -2.32
N SER A 41 -7.86 -6.32 -2.95
CA SER A 41 -9.11 -6.40 -3.69
C SER A 41 -9.01 -7.28 -4.94
N GLN A 42 -10.16 -7.56 -5.56
CA GLN A 42 -10.24 -8.36 -6.79
C GLN A 42 -9.54 -7.70 -8.00
N GLY A 43 -9.34 -6.38 -7.95
CA GLY A 43 -8.80 -5.61 -9.05
C GLY A 43 -7.29 -5.73 -9.21
N PHE A 44 -6.84 -5.51 -10.45
CA PHE A 44 -5.44 -5.32 -10.81
C PHE A 44 -5.32 -4.06 -11.67
N ASP A 45 -4.40 -3.18 -11.30
CA ASP A 45 -4.13 -1.94 -11.99
C ASP A 45 -2.84 -2.05 -12.80
N LYS A 46 -3.00 -2.01 -14.13
CA LYS A 46 -1.88 -2.13 -15.07
C LYS A 46 -0.96 -0.91 -15.00
N ALA A 47 -1.49 0.29 -14.80
CA ALA A 47 -0.70 1.51 -14.74
C ALA A 47 0.17 1.53 -13.48
N HIS A 48 -0.36 1.06 -12.35
CA HIS A 48 0.44 0.88 -11.13
C HIS A 48 1.53 -0.18 -11.30
N TYR A 49 1.25 -1.28 -12.01
CA TYR A 49 2.27 -2.28 -12.31
C TYR A 49 3.38 -1.71 -13.21
N GLU A 50 3.02 -1.03 -14.29
CA GLU A 50 3.98 -0.35 -15.17
C GLU A 50 4.78 0.72 -14.42
N PHE A 51 4.15 1.48 -13.53
CA PHE A 51 4.83 2.48 -12.70
C PHE A 51 5.91 1.85 -11.82
N ILE A 52 5.59 0.79 -11.07
CA ILE A 52 6.58 0.14 -10.21
C ILE A 52 7.69 -0.48 -11.07
N TRP A 53 7.33 -1.14 -12.18
CA TRP A 53 8.30 -1.74 -13.10
C TRP A 53 9.32 -0.73 -13.64
N LEU A 54 8.85 0.46 -14.05
CA LEU A 54 9.72 1.53 -14.56
C LEU A 54 10.53 2.25 -13.46
N ASN A 55 10.22 2.01 -12.19
CA ASN A 55 10.84 2.68 -11.04
C ASN A 55 11.43 1.69 -10.03
N ASP A 56 11.66 0.44 -10.42
CA ASP A 56 12.01 -0.66 -9.52
C ASP A 56 13.23 -0.35 -8.62
N SER A 57 14.26 0.25 -9.19
CA SER A 57 15.48 0.70 -8.52
C SER A 57 15.23 1.85 -7.54
N ARG A 58 14.38 2.82 -7.91
CA ARG A 58 14.00 3.96 -7.07
C ARG A 58 13.10 3.54 -5.90
N LEU A 59 12.23 2.58 -6.14
CA LEU A 59 11.24 2.08 -5.17
C LEU A 59 11.76 0.90 -4.35
N VAL A 60 12.91 0.32 -4.74
CA VAL A 60 13.49 -0.90 -4.16
C VAL A 60 12.45 -2.03 -4.13
N CYS A 61 11.73 -2.20 -5.24
CA CYS A 61 10.57 -3.08 -5.32
C CYS A 61 10.57 -3.85 -6.65
N GLN A 62 10.82 -5.16 -6.57
CA GLN A 62 10.87 -6.04 -7.75
C GLN A 62 9.54 -6.76 -7.91
N LEU A 63 8.79 -6.42 -8.97
CA LEU A 63 7.47 -7.00 -9.19
C LEU A 63 7.55 -8.48 -9.59
N PRO A 64 6.72 -9.36 -8.99
CA PRO A 64 6.53 -10.71 -9.47
C PRO A 64 5.61 -10.74 -10.70
N PRO A 65 5.57 -11.85 -11.46
CA PRO A 65 4.58 -12.05 -12.51
C PRO A 65 3.15 -11.88 -11.97
N ARG A 66 2.26 -11.31 -12.79
CA ARG A 66 0.87 -10.99 -12.40
C ARG A 66 0.10 -12.16 -11.79
N SER A 67 0.35 -13.39 -12.23
CA SER A 67 -0.28 -14.61 -11.71
C SER A 67 0.06 -14.91 -10.24
N THR A 68 1.06 -14.24 -9.68
CA THR A 68 1.53 -14.46 -8.30
C THR A 68 0.73 -13.66 -7.27
N PHE A 69 0.02 -12.61 -7.70
CA PHE A 69 -0.71 -11.77 -6.77
C PHE A 69 -1.93 -12.49 -6.19
N VAL A 70 -2.07 -12.41 -4.87
CA VAL A 70 -3.28 -12.83 -4.16
C VAL A 70 -4.36 -11.76 -4.30
N HIS A 71 -5.60 -12.18 -4.54
CA HIS A 71 -6.76 -11.31 -4.73
C HIS A 71 -7.92 -11.75 -3.83
N GLY A 72 -8.76 -10.80 -3.42
CA GLY A 72 -9.96 -11.06 -2.63
C GLY A 72 -9.70 -11.53 -1.20
N ALA A 73 -8.54 -11.21 -0.63
CA ALA A 73 -8.13 -11.73 0.66
C ALA A 73 -7.37 -10.70 1.49
N ILE A 74 -7.40 -10.89 2.81
CA ILE A 74 -6.44 -10.25 3.70
C ILE A 74 -5.09 -10.93 3.45
N ILE A 75 -4.08 -10.12 3.12
CA ILE A 75 -2.74 -10.60 2.77
C ILE A 75 -1.69 -10.29 3.85
N GLY A 76 -2.09 -9.58 4.91
CA GLY A 76 -1.25 -9.26 6.06
C GLY A 76 -1.83 -8.11 6.88
N GLU A 77 -1.02 -7.62 7.80
CA GLU A 77 -1.32 -6.48 8.65
C GLU A 77 -0.09 -5.55 8.75
N VAL A 78 -0.34 -4.27 8.98
CA VAL A 78 0.67 -3.23 9.23
C VAL A 78 0.13 -2.25 10.27
N ASP A 79 1.01 -1.47 10.88
CA ASP A 79 0.61 -0.36 11.73
C ASP A 79 0.60 0.96 10.95
N ILE A 80 -0.48 1.75 11.06
CA ILE A 80 -0.44 3.16 10.65
C ILE A 80 0.19 3.95 11.79
N ILE A 81 1.41 4.43 11.57
CA ILE A 81 2.17 5.18 12.58
C ILE A 81 2.08 6.69 12.39
N ASP A 82 1.79 7.17 11.18
CA ASP A 82 1.51 8.58 10.92
C ASP A 82 0.57 8.83 9.74
N CYS A 83 0.09 10.07 9.60
CA CYS A 83 -0.68 10.58 8.48
C CYS A 83 -0.19 11.99 8.16
N VAL A 84 0.51 12.13 7.03
CA VAL A 84 1.24 13.34 6.66
C VAL A 84 0.72 13.91 5.34
N ASP A 85 0.94 15.20 5.10
CA ASP A 85 0.67 15.88 3.82
C ASP A 85 1.93 16.10 2.96
N LYS A 86 3.10 15.72 3.50
CA LYS A 86 4.41 15.69 2.83
C LYS A 86 5.25 14.55 3.40
N HIS A 87 5.99 13.85 2.54
CA HIS A 87 6.92 12.80 2.96
C HIS A 87 8.01 12.59 1.90
N ASP A 88 9.22 12.24 2.32
CA ASP A 88 10.37 12.03 1.41
C ASP A 88 10.39 10.65 0.75
N SER A 89 9.51 9.74 1.19
CA SER A 89 9.40 8.40 0.59
C SER A 89 9.12 8.50 -0.92
N PRO A 90 9.80 7.70 -1.75
CA PRO A 90 9.53 7.65 -3.19
C PRO A 90 8.12 7.14 -3.52
N TRP A 91 7.41 6.57 -2.55
CA TRP A 91 6.04 6.11 -2.64
C TRP A 91 4.99 7.18 -2.34
N PHE A 92 5.36 8.32 -1.77
CA PHE A 92 4.41 9.37 -1.41
C PHE A 92 3.95 10.15 -2.65
N THR A 93 2.64 10.23 -2.85
CA THR A 93 2.01 11.01 -3.94
C THR A 93 0.65 11.52 -3.51
N GLY A 94 0.29 12.72 -3.95
CA GLY A 94 -1.02 13.30 -3.66
C GLY A 94 -1.07 14.00 -2.30
N PRO A 95 -2.27 14.23 -1.75
CA PRO A 95 -2.44 15.17 -0.65
C PRO A 95 -2.17 14.59 0.75
N TYR A 96 -2.33 13.28 0.94
CA TYR A 96 -2.09 12.62 2.23
C TYR A 96 -1.47 11.24 2.07
N GLY A 97 -0.60 10.89 3.00
CA GLY A 97 0.09 9.60 3.07
C GLY A 97 0.00 9.02 4.47
N PHE A 98 -0.44 7.77 4.57
CA PHE A 98 -0.42 7.01 5.81
C PHE A 98 0.92 6.29 5.89
N VAL A 99 1.74 6.65 6.88
CA VAL A 99 3.05 6.03 7.10
C VAL A 99 2.85 4.68 7.77
N LEU A 100 3.45 3.63 7.20
CA LEU A 100 3.27 2.24 7.58
C LEU A 100 4.53 1.68 8.24
N ALA A 101 4.35 0.78 9.21
CA ALA A 101 5.41 0.01 9.87
C ALA A 101 5.02 -1.45 10.06
#